data_AF-A0A0X3TP34-F1
#
_entry.id   AF-A0A0X3TP34-F1
#
_cell.length_a   1.000
_cell.length_b   1.000
_cell.length_c   1.000
_cell.angle_alpha   90.00
_cell.angle_beta   90.00
_cell.angle_gamma   90.00
#
_symmetry.space_group_name_H-M   'P 1'
#
loop_
_entity.id
_entity.type
_entity.pdbx_description
1 polymer ?
#
loop_
_entity_poly.entity_id
_entity_poly.type
_entity_poly.pdbx_seq_one_letter_code
_entity_poly.pdbx_strand_id
1 'polypeptide(L)'
;MYDQLKLGLGIALIASLAACSSTPKTGENADMNIEPATDDSGVDYEERARLELEKADTGEVNEVEVIGAGGATGEAVSSEELASQDLNAANQPVTDMGQTFEPVIYFGYDQFIVDDTSLETVKHYAAILVDNPDEKIQLVGHTDERGSPEYNLALGERRAKAVAEAFMLYGVSDDRIDVITMGEEMPANEGHDEDAWAKNRRVEIKAQ
;
A
#
# COMPACT_ATOMS: atom_id res chain seq x y z
N MET A 1 2.49 60.79 62.47
CA MET A 1 1.52 60.70 61.36
C MET A 1 1.75 59.36 60.69
N TYR A 2 0.95 58.30 60.79
CA TYR A 2 -0.26 57.90 61.53
C TYR A 2 -0.05 56.38 61.73
N ASP A 3 0.00 55.86 62.95
CA ASP A 3 -1.09 55.51 63.88
C ASP A 3 -1.83 54.20 63.55
N GLN A 4 -2.01 53.43 64.62
CA GLN A 4 -2.52 52.07 64.76
C GLN A 4 -4.04 52.04 64.56
N LEU A 5 -4.60 50.94 64.02
CA LEU A 5 -5.67 50.21 64.72
C LEU A 5 -5.93 48.82 64.13
N LYS A 6 -5.75 47.81 64.98
CA LYS A 6 -6.35 46.48 64.85
C LYS A 6 -7.83 46.57 65.26
N LEU A 7 -8.72 45.87 64.58
CA LEU A 7 -9.86 45.23 65.24
C LEU A 7 -10.28 43.97 64.48
N GLY A 8 -10.18 42.83 65.14
CA GLY A 8 -10.63 41.53 64.64
C GLY A 8 -11.87 41.03 65.37
N LEU A 9 -12.51 40.01 64.77
CA LEU A 9 -13.30 38.90 65.33
C LEU A 9 -14.04 38.28 64.12
N GLY A 10 -14.17 36.98 63.90
CA GLY A 10 -13.76 35.79 64.61
C GLY A 10 -14.23 34.54 63.84
N ILE A 11 -13.43 33.48 63.91
CA ILE A 11 -13.77 32.05 64.03
C ILE A 11 -14.95 31.50 63.19
N ALA A 12 -14.62 30.56 62.28
CA ALA A 12 -15.24 29.23 62.28
C ALA A 12 -14.36 28.22 61.53
N LEU A 13 -14.22 27.06 62.16
CA LEU A 13 -13.28 25.98 61.93
C LEU A 13 -14.04 24.84 61.25
N ILE A 14 -13.65 24.43 60.04
CA ILE A 14 -13.97 23.08 59.54
C ILE A 14 -12.75 22.59 58.75
N ALA A 15 -11.92 21.80 59.42
CA ALA A 15 -10.95 20.93 58.77
C ALA A 15 -11.70 19.68 58.29
N SER A 16 -11.69 19.43 56.98
CA SER A 16 -12.04 18.13 56.42
C SER A 16 -10.87 17.67 55.56
N LEU A 17 -10.07 16.76 56.12
CA LEU A 17 -9.15 15.93 55.36
C LEU A 17 -9.96 15.00 54.46
N ALA A 18 -9.75 15.10 53.16
CA ALA A 18 -9.89 13.97 52.25
C ALA A 18 -8.91 14.20 51.09
N ALA A 19 -7.77 13.52 51.15
CA ALA A 19 -6.99 13.22 49.97
C ALA A 19 -7.81 12.27 49.10
N CYS A 20 -7.97 12.62 47.81
CA CYS A 20 -8.02 11.66 46.70
C CYS A 20 -7.94 12.44 45.40
N SER A 21 -6.94 12.08 44.59
CA SER A 21 -6.77 12.45 43.18
C SER A 21 -8.05 12.24 42.39
N SER A 22 -8.62 13.31 41.85
CA SER A 22 -9.73 13.21 40.90
C SER A 22 -9.17 13.12 39.48
N THR A 23 -8.96 11.90 39.00
CA THR A 23 -9.12 11.60 37.59
C THR A 23 -10.57 11.90 37.19
N PRO A 24 -10.83 12.73 36.16
CA PRO A 24 -12.16 12.78 35.57
C PRO A 24 -12.38 11.48 34.76
N LYS A 25 -13.49 10.84 35.06
CA LYS A 25 -13.92 9.56 34.52
C LYS A 25 -14.30 9.70 33.04
N THR A 26 -13.73 8.78 32.27
CA THR A 26 -14.35 8.02 31.19
C THR A 26 -15.88 7.89 31.34
N GLY A 27 -16.58 8.22 30.27
CA GLY A 27 -18.02 8.10 30.06
C GLY A 27 -18.35 9.09 28.94
N GLU A 28 -18.67 8.68 27.72
CA GLU A 28 -19.64 7.66 27.36
C GLU A 28 -19.28 7.18 25.95
N ASN A 29 -18.64 6.02 25.83
CA ASN A 29 -18.58 5.35 24.53
C ASN A 29 -20.00 4.89 24.25
N ALA A 30 -20.66 5.60 23.34
CA ALA A 30 -21.81 5.06 22.65
C ALA A 30 -21.35 3.72 22.07
N ASP A 31 -22.02 2.67 22.54
CA ASP A 31 -21.83 1.28 22.21
C ASP A 31 -22.11 1.08 20.70
N MET A 32 -21.19 1.52 19.84
CA MET A 32 -21.05 0.96 18.51
C MET A 32 -20.34 -0.36 18.70
N ASN A 33 -21.13 -1.39 18.98
CA ASN A 33 -20.82 -2.73 18.54
C ASN A 33 -20.58 -2.64 17.02
N ILE A 34 -19.33 -2.42 16.63
CA ILE A 34 -18.89 -2.73 15.26
C ILE A 34 -18.90 -4.25 15.24
N GLU A 35 -20.02 -4.81 14.80
CA GLU A 35 -20.05 -6.23 14.46
C GLU A 35 -18.90 -6.47 13.46
N PRO A 36 -18.06 -7.50 13.67
CA PRO A 36 -17.03 -7.81 12.70
C PRO A 36 -17.71 -7.97 11.36
N ALA A 37 -17.26 -7.20 10.36
CA ALA A 37 -17.72 -7.44 9.01
C ALA A 37 -17.41 -8.91 8.73
N THR A 38 -18.45 -9.69 8.52
CA THR A 38 -18.36 -11.10 8.16
C THR A 38 -18.96 -11.19 6.77
N ASP A 39 -18.40 -12.04 5.91
CA ASP A 39 -19.11 -12.42 4.70
C ASP A 39 -20.34 -13.27 5.06
N ASP A 40 -21.19 -13.62 4.09
CA ASP A 40 -22.35 -14.52 4.28
C ASP A 40 -21.98 -15.90 4.87
N SER A 41 -20.68 -16.21 5.00
CA SER A 41 -20.18 -17.44 5.63
C SER A 41 -19.70 -17.26 7.08
N GLY A 42 -19.77 -16.04 7.65
CA GLY A 42 -19.54 -15.79 9.08
C GLY A 42 -18.08 -15.91 9.54
N VAL A 43 -17.11 -15.85 8.62
CA VAL A 43 -15.70 -16.12 8.93
C VAL A 43 -14.93 -14.82 9.18
N ASP A 44 -14.25 -14.76 10.33
CA ASP A 44 -13.37 -13.67 10.74
C ASP A 44 -12.22 -13.46 9.72
N TYR A 45 -12.05 -12.22 9.26
CA TYR A 45 -11.00 -11.84 8.33
C TYR A 45 -9.59 -12.08 8.88
N GLU A 46 -9.41 -12.00 10.21
CA GLU A 46 -8.12 -12.28 10.84
C GLU A 46 -7.75 -13.76 10.75
N GLU A 47 -8.73 -14.67 10.80
CA GLU A 47 -8.50 -16.11 10.74
C GLU A 47 -8.15 -16.56 9.32
N ARG A 48 -8.77 -15.98 8.30
CA ARG A 48 -8.42 -16.26 6.90
C ARG A 48 -7.02 -15.77 6.53
N ALA A 49 -6.63 -14.57 6.95
CA ALA A 49 -5.29 -14.04 6.67
C ALA A 49 -4.20 -14.89 7.32
N ARG A 50 -4.42 -15.39 8.54
CA ARG A 50 -3.50 -16.33 9.21
C ARG A 50 -3.39 -17.66 8.46
N LEU A 51 -4.52 -18.21 8.03
CA LEU A 51 -4.54 -19.48 7.29
C LEU A 51 -3.90 -19.35 5.90
N GLU A 52 -4.02 -18.20 5.23
CA GLU A 52 -3.38 -17.94 3.94
C GLU A 52 -1.85 -17.84 4.07
N LEU A 53 -1.36 -17.19 5.14
CA LEU A 53 0.07 -17.08 5.47
C LEU A 53 0.68 -18.46 5.83
N GLU A 54 -0.07 -19.33 6.51
CA GLU A 54 0.37 -20.70 6.83
C GLU A 54 0.39 -21.63 5.59
N LYS A 55 -0.51 -21.40 4.62
CA LYS A 55 -0.52 -22.13 3.34
C LYS A 55 0.65 -21.74 2.42
N ALA A 56 1.12 -20.50 2.48
CA ALA A 56 2.27 -20.06 1.69
C ALA A 56 3.59 -20.74 2.13
N ASP A 57 3.69 -21.17 3.39
CA ASP A 57 4.88 -21.87 3.93
C ASP A 57 4.88 -23.39 3.62
N THR A 58 3.73 -23.98 3.27
CA THR A 58 3.59 -25.43 3.08
C THR A 58 3.79 -25.94 1.65
N GLY A 59 4.11 -25.06 0.68
CA GLY A 59 4.69 -25.47 -0.61
C GLY A 59 3.83 -26.39 -1.48
N GLU A 60 2.50 -26.29 -1.41
CA GLU A 60 1.59 -27.05 -2.26
C GLU A 60 1.27 -26.25 -3.54
N VAL A 61 2.08 -26.45 -4.58
CA VAL A 61 1.82 -25.90 -5.93
C VAL A 61 0.68 -26.66 -6.58
N ASN A 62 -0.47 -25.99 -6.78
CA ASN A 62 -1.52 -26.51 -7.64
C ASN A 62 -1.14 -26.32 -9.11
N GLU A 63 -1.13 -27.43 -9.82
CA GLU A 63 -0.83 -27.59 -11.24
C GLU A 63 -1.71 -26.66 -12.09
N VAL A 64 -1.12 -25.61 -12.67
CA VAL A 64 -1.78 -24.79 -13.69
C VAL A 64 -1.79 -25.60 -14.99
N GLU A 65 -2.97 -26.10 -15.36
CA GLU A 65 -3.20 -26.76 -16.63
C GLU A 65 -3.13 -25.73 -17.78
N VAL A 66 -1.99 -25.70 -18.48
CA VAL A 66 -1.78 -24.86 -19.65
C VAL A 66 -2.44 -25.52 -20.86
N ILE A 67 -3.59 -24.99 -21.29
CA ILE A 67 -4.24 -25.40 -22.54
C ILE A 67 -3.55 -24.72 -23.71
N GLY A 68 -2.69 -25.46 -24.41
CA GLY A 68 -1.99 -24.99 -25.60
C GLY A 68 -2.89 -24.94 -26.84
N ALA A 69 -2.82 -23.84 -27.59
CA ALA A 69 -3.21 -23.75 -28.99
C ALA A 69 -2.20 -22.88 -29.74
N GLY A 70 -1.51 -23.48 -30.71
CA GLY A 70 -0.31 -22.92 -31.33
C GLY A 70 -0.51 -22.07 -32.58
N GLY A 71 0.60 -21.45 -32.98
CA GLY A 71 1.07 -21.38 -34.36
C GLY A 71 0.68 -20.15 -35.16
N ALA A 72 1.63 -19.21 -35.31
CA ALA A 72 1.87 -18.56 -36.60
C ALA A 72 3.29 -17.96 -36.67
N THR A 73 3.83 -18.03 -37.88
CA THR A 73 5.19 -17.78 -38.37
C THR A 73 5.57 -16.30 -38.52
N GLY A 74 6.83 -15.98 -38.19
CA GLY A 74 7.77 -15.19 -39.02
C GLY A 74 7.60 -13.67 -39.12
N GLU A 75 8.61 -12.91 -38.69
CA GLU A 75 9.50 -12.10 -39.54
C GLU A 75 10.58 -11.44 -38.67
N ALA A 76 11.85 -11.56 -39.07
CA ALA A 76 12.99 -10.96 -38.39
C ALA A 76 13.13 -9.48 -38.76
N VAL A 77 13.38 -8.61 -37.77
CA VAL A 77 13.87 -7.24 -38.01
C VAL A 77 15.16 -7.05 -37.23
N SER A 78 16.19 -6.67 -37.97
CA SER A 78 17.57 -6.55 -37.53
C SER A 78 17.77 -5.39 -36.57
N SER A 79 18.58 -5.70 -35.56
CA SER A 79 19.35 -4.79 -34.71
C SER A 79 20.05 -3.70 -35.50
N GLU A 80 19.85 -2.45 -35.09
CA GLU A 80 20.89 -1.44 -34.87
C GLU A 80 20.18 -0.10 -34.53
N GLU A 81 20.70 0.57 -33.50
CA GLU A 81 20.54 2.01 -33.27
C GLU A 81 19.44 2.48 -32.28
N LEU A 82 19.64 2.22 -30.98
CA LEU A 82 19.42 3.23 -29.93
C LEU A 82 20.44 3.01 -28.80
N ALA A 83 21.62 3.60 -29.00
CA ALA A 83 22.58 3.80 -27.92
C ALA A 83 22.19 5.06 -27.13
N SER A 84 22.37 4.95 -25.80
CA SER A 84 22.49 6.02 -24.81
C SER A 84 21.27 6.92 -24.56
N GLN A 85 20.49 6.64 -23.50
CA GLN A 85 19.92 7.70 -22.65
C GLN A 85 19.95 7.28 -21.17
N ASP A 86 20.46 8.21 -20.35
CA ASP A 86 20.73 8.11 -18.92
C ASP A 86 19.51 7.67 -18.08
N LEU A 87 19.70 6.68 -17.21
CA LEU A 87 18.65 6.09 -16.36
C LEU A 87 18.42 6.81 -15.01
N ASN A 88 18.96 8.02 -14.85
CA ASN A 88 18.65 8.89 -13.70
C ASN A 88 17.24 9.53 -13.78
N ALA A 89 16.31 8.96 -14.56
CA ALA A 89 14.99 9.51 -14.90
C ALA A 89 13.81 8.62 -14.44
N ALA A 90 14.01 7.69 -13.51
CA ALA A 90 12.97 6.77 -13.01
C ALA A 90 11.77 7.44 -12.30
N ASN A 91 11.73 8.77 -12.25
CA ASN A 91 10.61 9.56 -11.72
C ASN A 91 10.06 10.55 -12.77
N GLN A 92 10.37 10.35 -14.04
CA GLN A 92 9.85 11.15 -15.15
C GLN A 92 9.08 10.27 -16.12
N PRO A 93 7.98 10.79 -16.66
CA PRO A 93 7.23 10.06 -17.67
C PRO A 93 8.09 9.85 -18.91
N VAL A 94 8.33 8.59 -19.23
CA VAL A 94 9.09 8.16 -20.41
C VAL A 94 8.15 8.13 -21.62
N THR A 95 8.60 8.73 -22.73
CA THR A 95 7.83 8.86 -23.97
C THR A 95 8.29 7.86 -25.02
N ASP A 96 7.48 6.84 -25.27
CA ASP A 96 7.51 6.10 -26.53
C ASP A 96 6.28 6.51 -27.35
N MET A 97 6.48 6.89 -28.62
CA MET A 97 5.43 7.35 -29.54
C MET A 97 4.51 8.50 -29.04
N GLY A 98 4.97 9.30 -28.08
CA GLY A 98 4.21 10.43 -27.53
C GLY A 98 3.19 10.06 -26.44
N GLN A 99 3.17 8.80 -25.98
CA GLN A 99 2.49 8.42 -24.74
C GLN A 99 3.47 8.50 -23.57
N THR A 100 3.00 9.10 -22.50
CA THR A 100 3.71 9.25 -21.24
C THR A 100 3.25 8.13 -20.30
N PHE A 101 4.15 7.24 -19.92
CA PHE A 101 3.89 6.25 -18.87
C PHE A 101 4.40 6.78 -17.54
N GLU A 102 3.49 6.93 -16.57
CA GLU A 102 3.89 7.19 -15.19
C GLU A 102 4.35 5.89 -14.54
N PRO A 103 5.38 5.90 -13.66
CA PRO A 103 5.87 4.71 -12.97
C PRO A 103 4.94 4.30 -11.82
N VAL A 104 3.63 4.34 -12.04
CA VAL A 104 2.60 4.10 -11.03
C VAL A 104 1.50 3.23 -11.63
N ILE A 105 1.13 2.18 -10.90
CA ILE A 105 0.00 1.30 -11.19
C ILE A 105 -1.12 1.57 -10.19
N TYR A 106 -2.34 1.84 -10.66
CA TYR A 106 -3.48 2.13 -9.79
C TYR A 106 -4.42 0.94 -9.66
N PHE A 107 -5.17 0.88 -8.54
CA PHE A 107 -6.07 -0.23 -8.24
C PHE A 107 -7.46 0.24 -7.83
N GLY A 108 -8.45 -0.61 -8.12
CA GLY A 108 -9.79 -0.49 -7.56
C GLY A 108 -9.83 -0.73 -6.05
N TYR A 109 -10.94 -0.33 -5.43
CA TYR A 109 -11.20 -0.60 -4.01
C TYR A 109 -11.18 -2.11 -3.74
N ASP A 110 -10.41 -2.50 -2.73
CA ASP A 110 -10.22 -3.90 -2.33
C ASP A 110 -9.77 -4.85 -3.46
N GLN A 111 -9.08 -4.31 -4.47
CA GLN A 111 -8.53 -5.08 -5.58
C GLN A 111 -7.01 -5.09 -5.58
N PHE A 112 -6.45 -6.17 -6.11
CA PHE A 112 -5.02 -6.33 -6.43
C PHE A 112 -4.81 -6.85 -7.87
N ILE A 113 -5.86 -6.86 -8.69
CA ILE A 113 -5.78 -7.26 -10.10
C ILE A 113 -5.16 -6.11 -10.90
N VAL A 114 -4.15 -6.42 -11.70
CA VAL A 114 -3.54 -5.48 -12.66
C VAL A 114 -4.41 -5.47 -13.92
N ASP A 115 -5.03 -4.33 -14.23
CA ASP A 115 -5.90 -4.21 -15.41
C ASP A 115 -5.12 -4.04 -16.71
N ASP A 116 -5.82 -4.18 -17.85
CA ASP A 116 -5.19 -4.10 -19.18
C ASP A 116 -4.48 -2.76 -19.43
N THR A 117 -4.99 -1.67 -18.86
CA THR A 117 -4.36 -0.34 -19.02
C THR A 117 -3.05 -0.27 -18.26
N SER A 118 -3.03 -0.80 -17.04
CA SER A 118 -1.86 -0.91 -16.18
C SER A 118 -0.82 -1.87 -16.76
N LEU A 119 -1.25 -2.93 -17.44
CA LEU A 119 -0.36 -3.85 -18.13
C LEU A 119 0.46 -3.16 -19.22
N GLU A 120 -0.06 -2.14 -19.91
CA GLU A 120 0.73 -1.37 -20.88
C GLU A 120 1.88 -0.62 -20.20
N THR A 121 1.64 -0.03 -19.02
CA THR A 121 2.70 0.56 -18.19
C THR A 121 3.73 -0.48 -17.78
N VAL A 122 3.30 -1.65 -17.30
CA VAL A 122 4.22 -2.74 -16.91
C VAL A 122 5.06 -3.19 -18.11
N LYS A 123 4.46 -3.42 -19.29
CA LYS A 123 5.18 -3.80 -20.51
C LYS A 123 6.25 -2.78 -20.88
N HIS A 124 5.91 -1.49 -20.80
CA HIS A 124 6.83 -0.41 -21.11
C HIS A 124 8.07 -0.45 -20.20
N TYR A 125 7.88 -0.50 -18.89
CA TYR A 125 9.01 -0.55 -17.95
C TYR A 125 9.74 -1.90 -17.98
N ALA A 126 9.06 -3.01 -18.25
CA ALA A 126 9.69 -4.32 -18.41
C ALA A 126 10.63 -4.32 -19.61
N ALA A 127 10.24 -3.73 -20.75
CA ALA A 127 11.12 -3.59 -21.90
C ALA A 127 12.40 -2.82 -21.57
N ILE A 128 12.27 -1.69 -20.84
CA ILE A 128 13.43 -0.93 -20.35
C ILE A 128 14.34 -1.81 -19.49
N LEU A 129 13.80 -2.61 -18.58
CA LEU A 129 14.60 -3.47 -17.72
C LEU A 129 15.25 -4.63 -18.46
N VAL A 130 14.58 -5.19 -19.47
CA VAL A 130 15.15 -6.23 -20.33
C VAL A 130 16.34 -5.69 -21.13
N ASP A 131 16.24 -4.47 -21.65
CA ASP A 131 17.32 -3.82 -22.40
C ASP A 131 18.48 -3.36 -21.50
N ASN A 132 18.25 -3.20 -20.20
CA ASN A 132 19.23 -2.74 -19.22
C ASN A 132 19.40 -3.77 -18.09
N PRO A 133 20.17 -4.85 -18.30
CA PRO A 133 20.22 -6.00 -17.39
C PRO A 133 20.83 -5.72 -16.00
N ASP A 134 21.59 -4.64 -15.87
CA ASP A 134 22.23 -4.24 -14.60
C ASP A 134 21.27 -3.47 -13.68
N GLU A 135 20.13 -2.99 -14.21
CA GLU A 135 19.16 -2.20 -13.45
C GLU A 135 18.30 -3.08 -12.54
N LYS A 136 17.85 -2.52 -11.43
CA LYS A 136 16.90 -3.18 -10.52
C LYS A 136 15.76 -2.24 -10.18
N ILE A 137 14.63 -2.82 -9.80
CA ILE A 137 13.48 -2.05 -9.35
C ILE A 137 13.01 -2.49 -7.97
N GLN A 138 12.41 -1.54 -7.27
CA GLN A 138 11.61 -1.75 -6.09
C GLN A 138 10.15 -1.39 -6.39
N LEU A 139 9.26 -2.33 -6.10
CA LEU A 139 7.81 -2.15 -6.19
C LEU A 139 7.26 -1.86 -4.79
N VAL A 140 6.70 -0.66 -4.62
CA VAL A 140 6.17 -0.20 -3.33
C VAL A 140 4.65 -0.18 -3.38
N GLY A 141 4.01 -1.10 -2.64
CA GLY A 141 2.55 -1.19 -2.56
C GLY A 141 1.94 -0.29 -1.49
N HIS A 142 0.91 0.46 -1.87
CA HIS A 142 0.15 1.37 -1.03
C HIS A 142 -1.35 1.07 -1.04
N THR A 143 -2.04 1.52 0.00
CA THR A 143 -3.50 1.45 0.16
C THR A 143 -4.09 2.80 0.51
N ASP A 144 -5.43 2.89 0.47
CA ASP A 144 -6.13 3.98 1.13
C ASP A 144 -6.31 3.68 2.62
N GLU A 145 -6.79 4.66 3.39
CA GLU A 145 -6.89 4.64 4.86
C GLU A 145 -8.03 3.75 5.41
N ARG A 146 -8.79 3.09 4.53
CA ARG A 146 -9.95 2.31 4.95
C ARG A 146 -9.52 0.88 5.24
N GLY A 147 -9.75 0.42 6.47
CA GLY A 147 -9.40 -0.93 6.92
C GLY A 147 -8.55 -0.87 8.19
N SER A 148 -8.02 -2.03 8.62
CA SER A 148 -6.98 -2.04 9.65
C SER A 148 -5.60 -1.82 9.02
N PRO A 149 -4.64 -1.25 9.76
CA PRO A 149 -3.26 -1.10 9.27
C PRO A 149 -2.65 -2.43 8.82
N GLU A 150 -2.88 -3.52 9.56
CA GLU A 150 -2.37 -4.85 9.24
C GLU A 150 -2.98 -5.39 7.94
N TYR A 151 -4.27 -5.17 7.73
CA TYR A 151 -4.95 -5.52 6.48
C TYR A 151 -4.35 -4.75 5.31
N ASN A 152 -4.12 -3.45 5.50
CA ASN A 152 -3.60 -2.56 4.48
C ASN A 152 -2.14 -2.89 4.11
N LEU A 153 -1.32 -3.31 5.07
CA LEU A 153 0.00 -3.87 4.78
C LEU A 153 -0.11 -5.12 3.90
N ALA A 154 -0.96 -6.09 4.27
CA ALA A 154 -1.11 -7.32 3.49
C ALA A 154 -1.70 -7.07 2.08
N LEU A 155 -2.65 -6.14 1.94
CA LEU A 155 -3.21 -5.76 0.64
C LEU A 155 -2.20 -5.03 -0.24
N GLY A 156 -1.42 -4.10 0.34
CA GLY A 156 -0.34 -3.42 -0.37
C GLY A 156 0.74 -4.39 -0.86
N GLU A 157 1.13 -5.37 -0.04
CA GLU A 157 2.07 -6.42 -0.44
C GLU A 157 1.52 -7.27 -1.59
N ARG A 158 0.25 -7.70 -1.53
CA ARG A 158 -0.41 -8.46 -2.61
C ARG A 158 -0.43 -7.70 -3.93
N ARG A 159 -0.70 -6.39 -3.90
CA ARG A 159 -0.63 -5.53 -5.09
C ARG A 159 0.76 -5.49 -5.70
N ALA A 160 1.78 -5.27 -4.87
CA ALA A 160 3.16 -5.21 -5.34
C ALA A 160 3.64 -6.55 -5.91
N LYS A 161 3.24 -7.68 -5.31
CA LYS A 161 3.49 -9.03 -5.86
C LYS A 161 2.79 -9.27 -7.20
N ALA A 162 1.52 -8.86 -7.35
CA ALA A 162 0.81 -9.00 -8.62
C ALA A 162 1.49 -8.20 -9.74
N VAL A 163 2.02 -7.02 -9.44
CA VAL A 163 2.82 -6.24 -10.39
C VAL A 163 4.15 -6.94 -10.70
N ALA A 164 4.83 -7.50 -9.69
CA ALA A 164 6.07 -8.27 -9.88
C ALA A 164 5.85 -9.47 -10.82
N GLU A 165 4.77 -10.23 -10.62
CA GLU A 165 4.39 -11.34 -11.50
C GLU A 165 4.18 -10.89 -12.95
N ALA A 166 3.56 -9.73 -13.15
CA ALA A 166 3.40 -9.15 -14.48
C ALA A 166 4.76 -8.76 -15.10
N PHE A 167 5.69 -8.18 -14.33
CA PHE A 167 7.06 -7.91 -14.82
C PHE A 167 7.79 -9.19 -15.23
N MET A 168 7.67 -10.25 -14.42
CA MET A 168 8.27 -11.56 -14.73
C MET A 168 7.70 -12.19 -16.00
N LEU A 169 6.39 -12.05 -16.24
CA LEU A 169 5.76 -12.50 -17.48
C LEU A 169 6.34 -11.81 -18.72
N TYR A 170 6.82 -10.57 -18.58
CA TYR A 170 7.48 -9.80 -19.65
C TYR A 170 9.00 -9.91 -19.64
N GLY A 171 9.57 -10.89 -18.92
CA GLY A 171 10.97 -11.30 -19.06
C GLY A 171 11.94 -10.66 -18.06
N VAL A 172 11.46 -9.92 -17.07
CA VAL A 172 12.30 -9.43 -15.97
C VAL A 172 12.55 -10.56 -14.97
N SER A 173 13.81 -10.78 -14.59
CA SER A 173 14.16 -11.81 -13.60
C SER A 173 13.78 -11.38 -12.19
N ASP A 174 13.31 -12.34 -11.36
CA ASP A 174 12.83 -12.12 -9.99
C ASP A 174 13.90 -11.47 -9.07
N ASP A 175 15.17 -11.82 -9.24
CA ASP A 175 16.30 -11.28 -8.47
C ASP A 175 16.61 -9.78 -8.72
N ARG A 176 15.87 -9.18 -9.66
CA ARG A 176 15.92 -7.76 -10.02
C ARG A 176 14.71 -6.97 -9.51
N ILE A 177 13.78 -7.63 -8.83
CA ILE A 177 12.53 -7.03 -8.35
C ILE A 177 12.47 -7.17 -6.83
N ASP A 178 12.58 -6.04 -6.11
CA ASP A 178 12.32 -5.99 -4.68
C ASP A 178 10.86 -5.60 -4.43
N VAL A 179 10.16 -6.37 -3.60
CA VAL A 179 8.77 -6.10 -3.22
C VAL A 179 8.70 -5.57 -1.80
N ILE A 180 8.12 -4.39 -1.61
CA ILE A 180 7.84 -3.82 -0.29
C ILE A 180 6.41 -3.23 -0.23
N THR A 181 5.91 -3.02 0.99
CA THR A 181 4.64 -2.33 1.21
C THR A 181 4.77 -1.24 2.27
N MET A 182 4.01 -0.17 2.09
CA MET A 182 3.83 0.90 3.06
C MET A 182 2.42 0.92 3.65
N GLY A 183 1.54 0.00 3.22
CA GLY A 183 0.12 0.04 3.57
C GLY A 183 -0.47 1.44 3.34
N GLU A 184 -1.11 1.99 4.37
CA GLU A 184 -1.72 3.33 4.37
C GLU A 184 -0.80 4.46 4.84
N GLU A 185 0.42 4.15 5.30
CA GLU A 185 1.31 5.08 6.02
C GLU A 185 1.90 6.20 5.15
N MET A 186 1.88 6.03 3.81
CA MET A 186 2.49 6.95 2.85
C MET A 186 1.48 7.35 1.75
N PRO A 187 0.44 8.15 2.09
CA PRO A 187 -0.57 8.57 1.14
C PRO A 187 0.02 9.52 0.08
N ALA A 188 -0.39 9.37 -1.18
CA ALA A 188 -0.09 10.34 -2.24
C ALA A 188 -1.02 11.57 -2.15
N ASN A 189 -2.21 11.38 -1.58
CA ASN A 189 -3.17 12.43 -1.31
C ASN A 189 -3.74 12.24 0.10
N GLU A 190 -3.59 13.23 0.97
CA GLU A 190 -4.08 13.20 2.36
C GLU A 190 -5.59 13.46 2.49
N GLY A 191 -6.30 13.66 1.37
CA GLY A 191 -7.76 13.81 1.39
C GLY A 191 -8.49 12.56 1.88
N HIS A 192 -9.69 12.77 2.42
CA HIS A 192 -10.55 11.73 2.98
C HIS A 192 -11.79 11.52 2.11
N ASP A 193 -11.57 11.41 0.79
CA ASP A 193 -12.60 11.25 -0.22
C ASP A 193 -12.16 10.25 -1.30
N GLU A 194 -13.09 9.82 -2.16
CA GLU A 194 -12.79 8.80 -3.17
C GLU A 194 -11.74 9.26 -4.20
N ASP A 195 -11.65 10.56 -4.48
CA ASP A 195 -10.62 11.11 -5.37
C ASP A 195 -9.22 10.97 -4.76
N ALA A 196 -9.08 11.12 -3.44
CA ALA A 196 -7.85 10.85 -2.73
C ALA A 196 -7.56 9.36 -2.60
N TRP A 197 -8.55 8.56 -2.19
CA TRP A 197 -8.39 7.11 -2.02
C TRP A 197 -7.99 6.43 -3.33
N ALA A 198 -8.55 6.84 -4.47
CA ALA A 198 -8.18 6.31 -5.78
C ALA A 198 -6.69 6.54 -6.11
N LYS A 199 -6.12 7.69 -5.72
CA LYS A 199 -4.70 7.97 -5.90
C LYS A 199 -3.82 7.19 -4.92
N ASN A 200 -4.34 6.88 -3.73
CA ASN A 200 -3.58 6.17 -2.70
C ASN A 200 -3.49 4.66 -2.96
N ARG A 201 -4.50 4.06 -3.60
CA ARG A 201 -4.49 2.66 -4.03
C ARG A 201 -3.56 2.46 -5.23
N ARG A 202 -2.26 2.33 -4.96
CA ARG A 202 -1.24 2.28 -6.02
C ARG A 202 -0.06 1.36 -5.70
N VAL A 203 0.70 1.04 -6.74
CA VAL A 203 2.07 0.53 -6.65
C VAL A 203 2.99 1.49 -7.37
N GLU A 204 4.06 1.94 -6.71
CA GLU A 204 5.11 2.76 -7.32
C GLU A 204 6.25 1.87 -7.81
N ILE A 205 6.74 2.14 -9.03
CA ILE A 205 7.91 1.49 -9.63
C ILE A 205 9.11 2.42 -9.42
N LYS A 206 10.10 1.98 -8.65
CA LYS A 206 11.29 2.78 -8.32
C LYS A 206 12.55 2.08 -8.80
N ALA A 207 13.42 2.78 -9.52
CA ALA A 207 14.77 2.28 -9.78
C ALA A 207 15.62 2.28 -8.50
N GLN A 208 16.62 1.40 -8.44
CA GLN A 208 17.55 1.25 -7.30
C GLN A 208 18.94 1.80 -7.56
#